data_AF-A0A966BR31-F1
#
_entry.id   AF-A0A966BR31-F1
#
_cell.length_a   1.000
_cell.length_b   1.000
_cell.length_c   1.000
_cell.angle_alpha   90.00
_cell.angle_beta   90.00
_cell.angle_gamma   90.00
#
_symmetry.space_group_name_H-M   'P 1'
#
loop_
_entity.id
_entity.type
_entity.pdbx_description
1 polymer ?
#
loop_
_entity_poly.entity_id
_entity_poly.type
_entity_poly.pdbx_seq_one_letter_code
_entity_poly.pdbx_strand_id
1 'polypeptide(L)'
;MLKHATTAPPDDEGGVASGRRIYHVDMDAFFASVEQRDNPRLRGLPVIVGGDGRRGVVAAASYEARLAGVRSAMPAGRAHRLCPQAVFVAPRHAHYRAVSAVLFEILHRWSDRVEGVSIDEAYLDMSEGLADADVLSNARALKRRISAEIGLTASIGIGSSKLVAKLASAYDKPDGLTWVRSGREREFLDPL
;
A
#
# COMPACT_ATOMS: atom_id res chain seq x y z
N MET A 1 -23.96 -4.81 -24.64
CA MET A 1 -23.86 -3.37 -24.97
C MET A 1 -25.12 -2.68 -24.48
N LEU A 2 -25.06 -2.06 -23.30
CA LEU A 2 -26.04 -1.07 -22.86
C LEU A 2 -25.26 -0.03 -22.07
N LYS A 3 -25.17 1.16 -22.66
CA LYS A 3 -24.62 2.38 -22.08
C LYS A 3 -25.76 3.06 -21.34
N HIS A 4 -25.69 3.15 -20.01
CA HIS A 4 -26.43 4.11 -19.20
C HIS A 4 -25.50 4.50 -18.05
N ALA A 5 -24.84 5.65 -18.17
CA ALA A 5 -25.34 6.99 -17.83
C ALA A 5 -24.81 7.37 -16.44
N THR A 6 -23.66 8.02 -16.46
CA THR A 6 -23.05 8.74 -15.36
C THR A 6 -24.00 9.84 -14.92
N THR A 7 -24.69 9.64 -13.81
CA THR A 7 -25.35 10.73 -13.07
C THR A 7 -24.52 11.00 -11.82
N ALA A 8 -23.84 12.14 -11.81
CA ALA A 8 -23.28 12.69 -10.58
C ALA A 8 -24.44 13.02 -9.62
N PRO A 9 -24.41 12.59 -8.35
CA PRO A 9 -25.35 13.07 -7.35
C PRO A 9 -25.06 14.56 -7.03
N PRO A 10 -26.05 15.29 -6.50
CA PRO A 10 -26.02 16.75 -6.44
C PRO A 10 -24.92 17.25 -5.50
N ASP A 11 -24.41 18.44 -5.82
CA ASP A 11 -23.50 19.20 -4.98
C ASP A 11 -24.18 19.46 -3.63
N ASP A 12 -23.69 18.81 -2.57
CA ASP A 12 -24.11 19.10 -1.20
C ASP A 12 -23.38 20.35 -0.72
N GLU A 13 -24.17 21.38 -0.44
CA GLU A 13 -23.74 22.72 -0.07
C GLU A 13 -23.01 22.71 1.28
N GLY A 14 -21.77 23.21 1.29
CA GLY A 14 -21.28 24.13 2.34
C GLY A 14 -21.19 23.66 3.79
N GLY A 15 -21.22 22.35 4.09
CA GLY A 15 -20.95 21.82 5.43
C GLY A 15 -19.54 21.25 5.55
N VAL A 16 -18.78 21.63 6.59
CA VAL A 16 -17.57 20.90 6.96
C VAL A 16 -18.01 19.49 7.33
N ALA A 17 -17.84 18.53 6.41
CA ALA A 17 -18.19 17.14 6.66
C ALA A 17 -17.41 16.65 7.88
N SER A 18 -18.10 16.47 9.01
CA SER A 18 -17.55 15.92 10.24
C SER A 18 -17.51 14.40 10.12
N GLY A 19 -16.55 13.89 9.33
CA GLY A 19 -16.31 12.46 9.16
C GLY A 19 -14.89 12.11 9.60
N ARG A 20 -14.72 10.95 10.23
CA ARG A 20 -13.39 10.42 10.55
C ARG A 20 -12.64 10.12 9.25
N ARG A 21 -11.37 10.51 9.17
CA ARG A 21 -10.52 10.32 7.97
C ARG A 21 -9.30 9.51 8.37
N ILE A 22 -9.39 8.20 8.23
CA ILE A 22 -8.27 7.31 8.50
C ILE A 22 -7.55 7.00 7.20
N TYR A 23 -6.26 7.31 7.15
CA TYR A 23 -5.39 6.89 6.06
C TYR A 23 -4.71 5.61 6.50
N HIS A 24 -4.74 4.58 5.67
CA HIS A 24 -3.86 3.43 5.79
C HIS A 24 -2.82 3.54 4.69
N VAL A 25 -1.56 3.65 5.08
CA VAL A 25 -0.40 3.72 4.18
C VAL A 25 0.30 2.37 4.22
N ASP A 26 0.56 1.78 3.06
CA ASP A 26 1.15 0.46 2.92
C ASP A 26 2.12 0.44 1.73
N MET A 27 3.40 0.15 1.99
CA MET A 27 4.43 0.14 0.95
C MET A 27 4.25 -1.03 -0.02
N ASP A 28 4.38 -0.75 -1.32
CA ASP A 28 4.14 -1.75 -2.34
C ASP A 28 5.25 -2.81 -2.40
N ALA A 29 4.89 -4.07 -2.12
CA ALA A 29 5.81 -5.22 -2.15
C ALA A 29 7.14 -4.97 -1.41
N PHE A 30 7.08 -4.33 -0.24
CA PHE A 30 8.17 -3.60 0.41
C PHE A 30 9.57 -4.21 0.26
N PHE A 31 9.82 -5.43 0.77
CA PHE A 31 11.18 -5.98 0.74
C PHE A 31 11.69 -6.21 -0.68
N ALA A 32 10.83 -6.74 -1.57
CA ALA A 32 11.23 -6.99 -2.96
C ALA A 32 11.50 -5.67 -3.69
N SER A 33 10.69 -4.64 -3.44
CA SER A 33 10.87 -3.30 -4.01
C SER A 33 12.16 -2.64 -3.49
N VAL A 34 12.52 -2.80 -2.22
CA VAL A 34 13.82 -2.36 -1.68
C VAL A 34 14.98 -3.05 -2.40
N GLU A 35 14.91 -4.37 -2.60
CA GLU A 35 15.97 -5.10 -3.33
C GLU A 35 16.09 -4.65 -4.79
N GLN A 36 14.97 -4.42 -5.49
CA GLN A 36 14.98 -3.94 -6.88
C GLN A 36 15.47 -2.49 -7.00
N ARG A 37 15.16 -1.63 -6.03
CA ARG A 37 15.66 -0.26 -5.98
C ARG A 37 17.18 -0.25 -5.84
N ASP A 38 17.69 -0.99 -4.87
CA ASP A 38 19.11 -0.99 -4.47
C ASP A 38 20.01 -1.76 -5.45
N ASN A 39 19.46 -2.76 -6.15
CA ASN A 39 20.17 -3.54 -7.14
C ASN A 39 19.51 -3.41 -8.53
N PRO A 40 20.05 -2.56 -9.43
CA PRO A 40 19.50 -2.35 -10.76
C PRO A 40 19.34 -3.62 -11.60
N ARG A 41 20.12 -4.68 -11.33
CA ARG A 41 20.01 -5.97 -12.06
C ARG A 41 18.73 -6.74 -11.74
N LEU A 42 18.04 -6.40 -10.65
CA LEU A 42 16.80 -7.06 -10.22
C LEU A 42 15.53 -6.36 -10.76
N ARG A 43 15.67 -5.16 -11.32
CA ARG A 43 14.52 -4.37 -11.79
C ARG A 43 13.80 -5.09 -12.94
N GLY A 44 12.48 -5.18 -12.84
CA GLY A 44 11.65 -5.86 -13.84
C GLY A 44 11.74 -7.39 -13.80
N LEU A 45 12.54 -7.97 -12.91
CA LEU A 45 12.63 -9.42 -12.73
C LEU A 45 11.67 -9.88 -11.62
N PRO A 46 11.14 -11.12 -11.70
CA PRO A 46 10.46 -11.74 -10.58
C PRO A 46 11.45 -11.97 -9.43
N VAL A 47 11.31 -11.18 -8.37
CA VAL A 47 12.16 -11.25 -7.18
C VAL A 47 11.36 -11.83 -6.02
N ILE A 48 11.98 -12.78 -5.32
CA ILE A 48 11.44 -13.39 -4.11
C ILE A 48 12.44 -13.13 -2.98
N VAL A 49 12.01 -12.40 -1.96
CA VAL A 49 12.77 -12.27 -0.72
C VAL A 49 12.32 -13.35 0.24
N GLY A 50 13.24 -14.18 0.73
CA GLY A 50 12.90 -15.28 1.63
C GLY A 50 14.00 -16.32 1.75
N GLY A 51 13.68 -17.41 2.46
CA GLY A 51 14.56 -18.57 2.52
C GLY A 51 14.41 -19.41 1.25
N ASP A 52 15.53 -19.75 0.59
CA ASP A 52 15.56 -20.60 -0.61
C ASP A 52 15.71 -22.11 -0.27
N GLY A 53 15.87 -22.45 1.01
CA GLY A 53 16.07 -23.83 1.45
C GLY A 53 14.81 -24.70 1.44
N ARG A 54 14.97 -26.00 1.75
CA ARG A 54 13.87 -26.99 1.80
C ARG A 54 12.72 -26.63 2.76
N ARG A 55 13.00 -25.82 3.79
CA ARG A 55 12.01 -25.27 4.74
C ARG A 55 11.82 -23.76 4.60
N GLY A 56 12.28 -23.20 3.49
CA GLY A 56 12.21 -21.79 3.17
C GLY A 56 10.77 -21.34 2.91
N VAL A 57 10.50 -20.08 3.22
CA VAL A 57 9.23 -19.42 2.98
C VAL A 57 9.47 -18.07 2.32
N VAL A 58 8.53 -17.66 1.48
CA VAL A 58 8.51 -16.34 0.85
C VAL A 58 8.16 -15.30 1.90
N ALA A 59 9.09 -14.38 2.20
CA ALA A 59 8.82 -13.21 3.04
C ALA A 59 8.09 -12.12 2.23
N ALA A 60 8.57 -11.85 1.01
CA ALA A 60 7.94 -10.94 0.07
C ALA A 60 8.20 -11.39 -1.37
N ALA A 61 7.32 -10.98 -2.28
CA ALA A 61 7.46 -11.23 -3.71
C ALA A 61 7.16 -9.94 -4.47
N SER A 62 7.97 -9.65 -5.49
CA SER A 62 7.76 -8.53 -6.41
C SER A 62 6.46 -8.71 -7.21
N TYR A 63 5.97 -7.65 -7.86
CA TYR A 63 4.76 -7.75 -8.66
C TYR A 63 4.90 -8.74 -9.82
N GLU A 64 6.08 -8.81 -10.44
CA GLU A 64 6.37 -9.78 -11.51
C GLU A 64 6.26 -11.23 -11.01
N ALA A 65 6.75 -11.53 -9.80
CA ALA A 65 6.57 -12.84 -9.18
C ALA A 65 5.11 -13.09 -8.76
N ARG A 66 4.39 -12.05 -8.32
CA ARG A 66 2.97 -12.14 -7.96
C ARG A 66 2.08 -12.43 -9.17
N LEU A 67 2.43 -11.98 -10.38
CA LEU A 67 1.73 -12.34 -11.61
C LEU A 67 1.78 -13.85 -11.88
N ALA A 68 2.88 -14.51 -11.50
CA ALA A 68 3.01 -15.97 -11.55
C ALA A 68 2.29 -16.70 -10.38
N GLY A 69 1.56 -15.97 -9.53
CA GLY A 69 0.82 -16.54 -8.40
C GLY A 69 1.64 -16.69 -7.11
N VAL A 70 2.89 -16.23 -7.07
CA VAL A 70 3.69 -16.24 -5.83
C VAL A 70 3.10 -15.26 -4.82
N ARG A 71 3.07 -15.64 -3.54
CA ARG A 71 2.52 -14.85 -2.44
C ARG A 71 3.41 -14.98 -1.20
N SER A 72 3.36 -14.01 -0.30
CA SER A 72 4.00 -14.11 1.01
C SER A 72 3.48 -15.31 1.80
N ALA A 73 4.31 -15.82 2.73
CA ALA A 73 4.11 -17.06 3.50
C ALA A 73 4.02 -18.35 2.66
N MET A 74 4.19 -18.28 1.34
CA MET A 74 4.24 -19.47 0.48
C MET A 74 5.54 -20.27 0.73
N PRO A 75 5.48 -21.62 0.77
CA PRO A 75 6.69 -22.44 0.81
C PRO A 75 7.57 -22.21 -0.43
N ALA A 76 8.89 -22.07 -0.24
CA ALA A 76 9.84 -21.77 -1.32
C ALA A 76 9.77 -22.79 -2.46
N GLY A 77 9.65 -24.08 -2.15
CA GLY A 77 9.48 -25.12 -3.17
C GLY A 77 8.21 -24.97 -4.02
N ARG A 78 7.13 -24.39 -3.49
CA ARG A 78 5.93 -24.06 -4.29
C ARG A 78 6.17 -22.82 -5.14
N ALA A 79 6.85 -21.81 -4.58
CA ALA A 79 7.19 -20.60 -5.31
C ALA A 79 8.09 -20.89 -6.52
N HIS A 80 9.10 -21.76 -6.37
CA HIS A 80 9.94 -22.26 -7.47
C HIS A 80 9.14 -22.91 -8.60
N ARG A 81 8.12 -23.71 -8.26
CA ARG A 81 7.26 -24.34 -9.28
C ARG A 81 6.38 -23.34 -10.01
N LEU A 82 5.91 -22.30 -9.31
CA LEU A 82 5.05 -21.26 -9.89
C LEU A 82 5.85 -20.26 -10.74
N CYS A 83 7.07 -19.94 -10.32
CA CYS A 83 7.94 -18.98 -10.99
C CYS A 83 9.39 -19.51 -11.05
N PRO A 84 9.69 -20.47 -11.94
CA PRO A 84 11.02 -21.08 -12.05
C PRO A 84 12.15 -20.09 -12.37
N GLN A 85 11.81 -18.97 -13.00
CA GLN A 85 12.72 -17.88 -13.35
C GLN A 85 12.93 -16.86 -12.23
N ALA A 86 12.29 -17.04 -11.06
CA ALA A 86 12.40 -16.09 -9.96
C ALA A 86 13.81 -16.05 -9.37
N VAL A 87 14.27 -14.84 -9.06
CA VAL A 87 15.53 -14.61 -8.33
C VAL A 87 15.22 -14.59 -6.84
N PHE A 88 15.78 -15.56 -6.10
CA PHE A 88 15.69 -15.60 -4.65
C PHE A 88 16.78 -14.72 -4.03
N VAL A 89 16.37 -13.87 -3.09
CA VAL A 89 17.24 -12.95 -2.36
C VAL A 89 17.08 -13.18 -0.85
N ALA A 90 18.21 -13.30 -0.15
CA ALA A 90 18.22 -13.40 1.29
C ALA A 90 17.78 -12.08 1.95
N PRO A 91 16.90 -12.10 2.96
CA PRO A 91 16.35 -10.88 3.55
C PRO A 91 17.40 -10.05 4.29
N ARG A 92 17.44 -8.75 4.00
CA ARG A 92 18.28 -7.74 4.68
C ARG A 92 17.47 -6.99 5.75
N HIS A 93 16.96 -7.69 6.77
CA HIS A 93 16.01 -7.11 7.75
C HIS A 93 16.47 -5.82 8.45
N ALA A 94 17.76 -5.68 8.75
CA ALA A 94 18.31 -4.44 9.32
C ALA A 94 18.16 -3.26 8.35
N HIS A 95 18.41 -3.50 7.06
CA HIS A 95 18.24 -2.50 6.01
C HIS A 95 16.77 -2.13 5.80
N TYR A 96 15.87 -3.10 5.81
CA TYR A 96 14.42 -2.83 5.71
C TYR A 96 13.93 -1.97 6.87
N ARG A 97 14.44 -2.20 8.08
CA ARG A 97 14.15 -1.35 9.25
C ARG A 97 14.69 0.07 9.09
N ALA A 98 15.89 0.25 8.51
CA ALA A 98 16.42 1.58 8.24
C ALA A 98 15.56 2.35 7.22
N VAL A 99 15.10 1.68 6.15
CA VAL A 99 14.17 2.28 5.18
C VAL A 99 12.81 2.59 5.82
N SER A 100 12.31 1.70 6.68
CA SER A 100 11.08 1.90 7.46
C SER A 100 11.16 3.13 8.36
N ALA A 101 12.31 3.37 9.02
CA ALA A 101 12.49 4.56 9.86
C ALA A 101 12.25 5.86 9.06
N VAL A 102 12.78 5.95 7.83
CA VAL A 102 12.53 7.09 6.94
C VAL A 102 11.06 7.21 6.57
N LEU A 103 10.37 6.10 6.31
CA LEU A 103 8.92 6.11 6.10
C LEU A 103 8.19 6.72 7.31
N PHE A 104 8.45 6.21 8.51
CA PHE A 104 7.78 6.70 9.71
C PHE A 104 8.12 8.18 10.01
N GLU A 105 9.34 8.64 9.74
CA GLU A 105 9.67 10.07 9.82
C GLU A 105 8.81 10.91 8.86
N ILE A 106 8.58 10.44 7.62
CA ILE A 106 7.67 11.11 6.68
C ILE A 106 6.24 11.13 7.24
N LEU A 107 5.74 10.00 7.77
CA LEU A 107 4.37 9.89 8.27
C LEU A 107 4.10 10.83 9.44
N HIS A 108 5.04 10.96 10.38
CA HIS A 108 4.91 11.87 11.53
C HIS A 108 4.95 13.35 11.12
N ARG A 109 5.42 13.70 9.91
CA ARG A 109 5.27 15.07 9.37
C ARG A 109 3.86 15.35 8.83
N TRP A 110 3.05 14.31 8.61
CA TRP A 110 1.68 14.43 8.10
C TRP A 110 0.61 14.40 9.20
N SER A 111 0.87 13.71 10.31
CA SER A 111 -0.05 13.63 11.44
C SER A 111 0.72 13.32 12.72
N ASP A 112 0.27 13.90 13.83
CA ASP A 112 0.73 13.53 15.18
C ASP A 112 0.10 12.20 15.66
N ARG A 113 -0.91 11.69 14.93
CA ARG A 113 -1.68 10.49 15.27
C ARG A 113 -1.33 9.35 14.32
N VAL A 114 -0.09 8.88 14.41
CA VAL A 114 0.44 7.74 13.64
C VAL A 114 0.40 6.46 14.49
N GLU A 115 -0.13 5.39 13.92
CA GLU A 115 -0.11 4.05 14.53
C GLU A 115 0.54 3.05 13.56
N GLY A 116 1.75 2.60 13.88
CA GLY A 116 2.45 1.58 13.11
C GLY A 116 1.85 0.19 13.29
N VAL A 117 1.55 -0.49 12.19
CA VAL A 117 1.04 -1.87 12.16
C VAL A 117 2.17 -2.86 11.92
N SER A 118 3.07 -2.50 11.00
CA SER A 118 4.27 -3.24 10.63
C SER A 118 5.38 -2.24 10.26
N ILE A 119 6.49 -2.74 9.71
CA ILE A 119 7.58 -1.87 9.23
C ILE A 119 7.25 -1.15 7.92
N ASP A 120 6.19 -1.54 7.23
CA ASP A 120 5.74 -0.97 5.96
C ASP A 120 4.29 -0.47 5.97
N GLU A 121 3.59 -0.61 7.10
CA GLU A 121 2.18 -0.25 7.22
C GLU A 121 1.92 0.61 8.45
N ALA A 122 1.09 1.65 8.28
CA ALA A 122 0.63 2.50 9.37
C ALA A 122 -0.73 3.12 9.10
N TYR A 123 -1.43 3.44 10.18
CA TYR A 123 -2.61 4.30 10.16
C TYR A 123 -2.26 5.74 10.54
N LEU A 124 -2.86 6.71 9.85
CA LEU A 124 -2.83 8.11 10.23
C LEU A 124 -4.27 8.58 10.44
N ASP A 125 -4.54 9.21 11.59
CA ASP A 125 -5.81 9.93 11.79
C ASP A 125 -5.67 11.35 11.25
N MET A 126 -6.40 11.63 10.17
CA MET A 126 -6.43 12.90 9.43
C MET A 126 -7.77 13.62 9.59
N SER A 127 -8.51 13.29 10.66
CA SER A 127 -9.89 13.80 10.84
C SER A 127 -9.94 15.31 11.12
N GLU A 128 -8.92 15.83 11.80
CA GLU A 128 -8.83 17.24 12.20
C GLU A 128 -8.08 18.07 11.14
N GLY A 129 -8.62 19.26 10.83
CA GLY A 129 -7.92 20.24 9.99
C GLY A 129 -7.84 19.94 8.50
N LEU A 130 -8.47 18.85 8.02
CA LEU A 130 -8.47 18.48 6.61
C LEU A 130 -9.89 18.49 6.02
N ALA A 131 -10.14 19.41 5.08
CA ALA A 131 -11.39 19.46 4.35
C ALA A 131 -11.49 18.32 3.33
N ASP A 132 -12.71 17.86 3.02
CA ASP A 132 -12.95 16.78 2.06
C ASP A 132 -12.38 17.07 0.67
N ALA A 133 -12.37 18.34 0.24
CA ALA A 133 -11.76 18.77 -1.01
C ALA A 133 -10.24 18.51 -1.07
N ASP A 134 -9.59 18.48 0.09
CA ASP A 134 -8.14 18.37 0.23
C ASP A 134 -7.65 16.95 0.55
N VAL A 135 -8.55 16.03 0.91
CA VAL A 135 -8.20 14.64 1.29
C VAL A 135 -7.32 13.98 0.23
N LEU A 136 -7.78 13.96 -1.02
CA LEU A 136 -7.04 13.30 -2.11
C LEU A 136 -5.76 14.07 -2.49
N SER A 137 -5.76 15.41 -2.45
CA SER A 137 -4.57 16.20 -2.77
C SER A 137 -3.48 16.01 -1.72
N ASN A 138 -3.86 15.97 -0.44
CA ASN A 138 -3.00 15.66 0.70
C ASN A 138 -2.41 14.25 0.61
N ALA A 139 -3.24 13.23 0.32
CA ALA A 139 -2.76 11.85 0.16
C ALA A 139 -1.81 11.70 -1.04
N ARG A 140 -2.08 12.36 -2.17
CA ARG A 140 -1.14 12.40 -3.31
C ARG A 140 0.17 13.10 -2.94
N ALA A 141 0.13 14.16 -2.14
CA ALA A 141 1.34 14.82 -1.66
C ALA A 141 2.18 13.89 -0.77
N LEU A 142 1.53 13.11 0.10
CA LEU A 142 2.20 12.08 0.90
C LEU A 142 2.87 11.02 0.02
N LYS A 143 2.16 10.46 -0.96
CA LYS A 143 2.73 9.49 -1.92
C LYS A 143 3.95 10.06 -2.66
N ARG A 144 3.85 11.30 -3.16
CA ARG A 144 4.97 11.97 -3.82
C ARG A 144 6.18 12.13 -2.90
N ARG A 145 5.94 12.49 -1.64
CA ARG A 145 6.98 12.65 -0.62
C ARG A 145 7.68 11.31 -0.31
N ILE A 146 6.91 10.24 -0.13
CA ILE A 146 7.43 8.87 0.03
C ILE A 146 8.29 8.48 -1.17
N SER A 147 7.78 8.66 -2.39
CA SER A 147 8.51 8.36 -3.62
C SER A 147 9.79 9.17 -3.77
N ALA A 148 9.76 10.47 -3.45
CA ALA A 148 10.93 11.33 -3.56
C ALA A 148 12.05 11.00 -2.57
N GLU A 149 11.72 10.66 -1.32
CA GLU A 149 12.73 10.43 -0.26
C GLU A 149 13.16 8.97 -0.16
N ILE A 150 12.26 8.02 -0.45
CA ILE A 150 12.53 6.58 -0.35
C ILE A 150 12.82 5.98 -1.73
N GLY A 151 12.34 6.58 -2.82
CA GLY A 151 12.46 6.00 -4.17
C GLY A 151 11.56 4.78 -4.38
N LEU A 152 10.51 4.63 -3.57
CA LEU A 152 9.54 3.52 -3.60
C LEU A 152 8.10 4.06 -3.57
N THR A 153 7.14 3.28 -4.06
CA THR A 153 5.72 3.62 -4.02
C THR A 153 5.03 3.05 -2.79
N ALA A 154 3.95 3.70 -2.37
CA ALA A 154 3.04 3.23 -1.33
C ALA A 154 1.61 3.35 -1.82
N SER A 155 0.78 2.38 -1.51
CA SER A 155 -0.66 2.45 -1.75
C SER A 155 -1.35 3.03 -0.51
N ILE A 156 -2.28 3.96 -0.73
CA ILE A 156 -3.01 4.63 0.36
C ILE A 156 -4.50 4.37 0.23
N GLY A 157 -5.10 3.87 1.31
CA GLY A 157 -6.54 3.74 1.46
C GLY A 157 -7.07 4.72 2.48
N ILE A 158 -8.22 5.34 2.19
CA ILE A 158 -8.84 6.34 3.04
C ILE A 158 -10.26 5.88 3.37
N GLY A 159 -10.64 5.90 4.64
CA GLY A 159 -11.97 5.51 5.08
C GLY A 159 -12.37 6.08 6.44
N SER A 160 -13.64 5.89 6.79
CA SER A 160 -14.22 6.28 8.09
C SER A 160 -13.74 5.43 9.27
N SER A 161 -13.10 4.30 9.00
CA SER A 161 -12.52 3.40 10.00
C SER A 161 -11.22 2.77 9.49
N LYS A 162 -10.41 2.25 10.41
CA LYS A 162 -9.17 1.52 10.09
C LYS A 162 -9.41 0.30 9.19
N LEU A 163 -10.51 -0.43 9.37
CA LEU A 163 -10.84 -1.59 8.54
C LEU A 163 -11.09 -1.15 7.10
N VAL A 164 -11.96 -0.16 6.89
CA VAL A 164 -12.29 0.36 5.56
C VAL A 164 -11.04 0.95 4.89
N ALA A 165 -10.24 1.73 5.62
CA ALA A 165 -9.00 2.28 5.09
C ALA A 165 -8.00 1.19 4.66
N LYS A 166 -7.86 0.12 5.46
CA LYS A 166 -6.99 -1.02 5.11
C LYS A 166 -7.45 -1.72 3.83
N LEU A 167 -8.74 -2.04 3.74
CA LEU A 167 -9.32 -2.66 2.54
C LEU A 167 -9.17 -1.76 1.31
N ALA A 168 -9.42 -0.46 1.45
CA ALA A 168 -9.23 0.51 0.38
C ALA A 168 -7.77 0.55 -0.12
N SER A 169 -6.78 0.49 0.77
CA SER A 169 -5.36 0.52 0.37
C SER A 169 -4.91 -0.73 -0.41
N ALA A 170 -5.62 -1.84 -0.23
CA ALA A 170 -5.35 -3.10 -0.93
C ALA A 170 -6.06 -3.18 -2.29
N TYR A 171 -7.10 -2.37 -2.51
CA TYR A 171 -8.00 -2.47 -3.65
C TYR A 171 -7.31 -2.20 -5.00
N ASP A 172 -6.48 -1.16 -5.06
CA ASP A 172 -5.88 -0.67 -6.31
C ASP A 172 -4.34 -0.73 -6.27
N LYS A 173 -3.76 -1.75 -5.62
CA LYS A 173 -2.29 -1.94 -5.61
C LYS A 173 -1.76 -2.37 -6.99
N PRO A 174 -0.56 -1.93 -7.42
CA PRO A 174 0.39 -1.03 -6.76
C PRO A 174 0.13 0.46 -6.97
N ASP A 175 0.79 1.29 -6.16
CA ASP A 175 0.74 2.76 -6.22
C ASP A 175 -0.69 3.31 -6.20
N GLY A 176 -1.60 2.57 -5.56
CA GLY A 176 -3.02 2.88 -5.50
C GLY A 176 -3.34 4.07 -4.60
N LEU A 177 -4.48 4.70 -4.87
CA LEU A 177 -5.09 5.68 -3.97
C LEU A 177 -6.61 5.53 -4.02
N THR A 178 -7.19 4.98 -2.96
CA THR A 178 -8.64 4.72 -2.89
C THR A 178 -9.24 5.42 -1.68
N TRP A 179 -10.27 6.24 -1.89
CA TRP A 179 -11.02 6.88 -0.82
C TRP A 179 -12.46 6.39 -0.81
N VAL A 180 -12.82 5.71 0.27
CA VAL A 180 -14.19 5.34 0.58
C VAL A 180 -14.79 6.45 1.43
N ARG A 181 -15.65 7.27 0.82
CA ARG A 181 -16.33 8.37 1.51
C ARG A 181 -17.25 7.84 2.61
N SER A 182 -17.39 8.60 3.68
CA SER A 182 -18.33 8.28 4.75
C SER A 182 -19.74 8.14 4.18
N GLY A 183 -20.44 7.07 4.55
CA GLY A 183 -21.77 6.72 4.03
C GLY A 183 -21.75 5.89 2.73
N ARG A 184 -20.58 5.68 2.11
CA ARG A 184 -20.41 4.85 0.90
C ARG A 184 -19.74 3.50 1.19
N GLU A 185 -19.55 3.16 2.47
CA GLU A 185 -18.86 1.93 2.88
C GLU A 185 -19.57 0.69 2.37
N ARG A 186 -20.91 0.65 2.43
CA ARG A 186 -21.67 -0.51 1.96
C ARG A 186 -21.43 -0.79 0.47
N GLU A 187 -21.50 0.22 -0.37
CA GLU A 187 -21.24 0.08 -1.81
C GLU A 187 -19.83 -0.45 -2.09
N PHE A 188 -18.84 -0.01 -1.31
CA PHE A 188 -17.48 -0.51 -1.44
C PHE A 188 -17.30 -1.94 -0.93
N LEU A 189 -18.02 -2.35 0.12
CA LEU A 189 -17.85 -3.64 0.79
C LEU A 189 -18.68 -4.77 0.18
N ASP A 190 -19.88 -4.49 -0.32
CA ASP A 190 -20.79 -5.51 -0.88
C ASP A 190 -20.17 -6.40 -1.98
N PRO A 191 -19.28 -5.94 -2.87
CA PRO A 191 -18.69 -6.78 -3.91
C PRO A 191 -17.41 -7.55 -3.50
N LEU A 192 -16.91 -7.41 -2.26
CA LEU A 192 -15.65 -8.02 -1.78
C LEU A 192 -15.85 -9.40 -1.15
#